data_AF-A0A965HD84-F1
#
_entry.id   AF-A0A965HD84-F1
#
_cell.length_a   1.000
_cell.length_b   1.000
_cell.length_c   1.000
_cell.angle_alpha   90.00
_cell.angle_beta   90.00
_cell.angle_gamma   90.00
#
_symmetry.space_group_name_H-M   'P 1'
#
loop_
_entity.id
_entity.type
_entity.pdbx_description
1 polymer ?
#
loop_
_entity_poly.entity_id
_entity_poly.type
_entity_poly.pdbx_seq_one_letter_code
_entity_poly.pdbx_strand_id
1 'polypeptide(L)'
;MKKVSLWLGLGTAVLFFLGVVGLVLGLVMPGGLTPPESIPTGGKSPLSEIRKKSDLLSKQLADLLERPAFPGANPLPHRVFVSRTLLFLPNEKESVDWKIKHGFDLEDPNVAAQDDDSDGFSNKEEFDKGTDPNDSSSSPSKWVKIKIAAFDTNSLGLGLSGKSSDRYTLRLALSGKKKDVDVVVGDQLWLAVNSKGVDIGKSESEWKKIKEAGACPHAIPILIKGYHEEKGKRMDEKTKTENDFDDSYLEIERSDGISGLFKILIDERGKSRGVNWSVGDIRLVSLRPGEGEMGPYRVGQLFSYAGKDFVIRDATPSKVSLKMQPEGEEVQILPKTP
;
A
#
# COMPACT_ATOMS: atom_id res chain seq x y z
N MET A 1 -66.56 21.85 -13.55
CA MET A 1 -66.46 23.06 -12.71
C MET A 1 -66.08 22.64 -11.29
N LYS A 2 -64.91 23.06 -10.80
CA LYS A 2 -64.59 23.33 -9.38
C LYS A 2 -63.23 24.02 -9.34
N LYS A 3 -63.24 25.31 -8.99
CA LYS A 3 -62.05 26.16 -8.80
C LYS A 3 -61.42 25.80 -7.45
N VAL A 4 -60.10 25.67 -7.38
CA VAL A 4 -59.35 25.64 -6.12
C VAL A 4 -58.24 26.68 -6.18
N SER A 5 -58.05 27.31 -5.03
CA SER A 5 -57.55 28.65 -4.75
C SER A 5 -56.04 28.87 -4.91
N LEU A 6 -55.71 30.03 -5.49
CA LEU A 6 -54.38 30.60 -5.72
C LEU A 6 -53.78 31.31 -4.48
N TRP A 7 -54.02 30.81 -3.27
CA TRP A 7 -53.61 31.48 -2.03
C TRP A 7 -53.02 30.51 -0.99
N LEU A 8 -52.13 29.62 -1.44
CA LEU A 8 -51.31 28.78 -0.55
C LEU A 8 -49.85 28.62 -1.03
N GLY A 9 -49.45 29.24 -2.15
CA GLY A 9 -48.14 29.02 -2.77
C GLY A 9 -47.04 30.04 -2.44
N LEU A 10 -47.36 31.18 -1.81
CA LEU A 10 -46.36 32.22 -1.55
C LEU A 10 -45.71 32.15 -0.14
N GLY A 11 -46.37 31.51 0.82
CA GLY A 11 -45.86 31.42 2.21
C GLY A 11 -44.77 30.36 2.40
N THR A 12 -44.78 29.30 1.60
CA THR A 12 -43.84 28.18 1.74
C THR A 12 -42.48 28.46 1.09
N ALA A 13 -42.42 29.31 0.07
CA ALA A 13 -41.17 29.67 -0.61
C ALA A 13 -40.27 30.61 0.22
N VAL A 14 -40.86 31.52 1.03
CA VAL A 14 -40.12 32.50 1.83
C VAL A 14 -39.45 31.84 3.05
N LEU A 15 -40.13 30.88 3.68
CA LEU A 15 -39.57 30.13 4.82
C LEU A 15 -38.42 29.19 4.40
N PHE A 16 -38.47 28.66 3.18
CA PHE A 16 -37.39 27.80 2.65
C PHE A 16 -36.11 28.62 2.36
N PHE A 17 -36.23 29.85 1.85
CA PHE A 17 -35.09 30.71 1.58
C PHE A 17 -34.41 31.23 2.86
N LEU A 18 -35.17 31.58 3.90
CA LEU A 18 -34.62 31.99 5.20
C LEU A 18 -33.90 30.83 5.92
N GLY A 19 -34.42 29.60 5.81
CA GLY A 19 -33.79 28.40 6.38
C GLY A 19 -32.44 28.06 5.75
N VAL A 20 -32.31 28.23 4.43
CA VAL A 20 -31.04 27.96 3.71
C VAL A 20 -29.98 29.01 4.03
N VAL A 21 -30.34 30.29 4.19
CA VAL A 21 -29.37 31.34 4.56
C VAL A 21 -28.85 31.15 5.99
N GLY A 22 -29.70 30.72 6.94
CA GLY A 22 -29.27 30.42 8.31
C GLY A 22 -28.31 29.24 8.41
N LEU A 23 -28.48 28.22 7.56
CA LEU A 23 -27.63 27.02 7.55
C LEU A 23 -26.27 27.30 6.88
N VAL A 24 -26.22 28.18 5.89
CA VAL A 24 -24.96 28.63 5.25
C VAL A 24 -24.14 29.53 6.18
N LEU A 25 -24.78 30.42 6.95
CA LEU A 25 -24.07 31.26 7.94
C LEU A 25 -23.58 30.47 9.16
N GLY A 26 -24.28 29.41 9.57
CA GLY A 26 -23.88 28.53 10.67
C GLY A 26 -22.67 27.62 10.37
N LEU A 27 -22.37 27.36 9.10
CA LEU A 27 -21.24 26.52 8.67
C LEU A 27 -19.92 27.28 8.46
N VAL A 28 -19.95 28.62 8.42
CA VAL A 28 -18.77 29.45 8.08
C VAL A 28 -18.09 30.06 9.32
N MET A 29 -18.68 29.99 10.52
CA MET A 29 -18.04 30.46 11.76
C MET A 29 -18.40 29.60 12.98
N PRO A 30 -17.58 28.63 13.41
CA PRO A 30 -17.79 27.93 14.68
C PRO A 30 -17.08 28.71 15.80
N GLY A 31 -17.80 29.65 16.42
CA GLY A 31 -17.29 30.42 17.56
C GLY A 31 -18.40 31.24 18.20
N GLY A 32 -19.04 30.67 19.21
CA GLY A 32 -20.19 31.27 19.90
C GLY A 32 -19.87 32.61 20.56
N LEU A 33 -20.69 33.61 20.24
CA LEU A 33 -20.80 34.88 20.95
C LEU A 33 -21.46 34.62 22.32
N THR A 34 -20.74 34.92 23.39
CA THR A 34 -21.35 35.14 24.70
C THR A 34 -22.15 36.45 24.68
N PRO A 35 -23.26 36.55 25.45
CA PRO A 35 -24.09 37.74 25.45
C PRO A 35 -23.34 38.92 26.10
N PRO A 36 -23.43 40.15 25.57
CA PRO A 36 -22.80 41.29 26.21
C PRO A 36 -23.54 41.64 27.49
N GLU A 37 -22.76 41.57 28.57
CA GLU A 37 -23.00 42.15 29.86
C GLU A 37 -23.19 43.68 29.75
N SER A 38 -23.98 44.21 30.70
CA SER A 38 -24.49 45.57 30.85
C SER A 38 -23.64 46.74 30.31
N ILE A 39 -24.32 47.67 29.65
CA ILE A 39 -23.85 49.03 29.36
C ILE A 39 -23.80 49.85 30.67
N PRO A 40 -22.65 50.49 31.03
CA PRO A 40 -22.68 51.72 31.79
C PRO A 40 -22.64 52.90 30.83
N THR A 41 -23.63 53.75 31.01
CA THR A 41 -23.84 55.06 30.40
C THR A 41 -22.66 56.00 30.62
N GLY A 42 -22.26 56.72 29.56
CA GLY A 42 -21.48 57.96 29.68
C GLY A 42 -20.05 57.90 29.14
N GLY A 43 -19.88 57.98 27.83
CA GLY A 43 -18.58 58.21 27.19
C GLY A 43 -18.73 58.21 25.67
N LYS A 44 -18.17 59.21 24.99
CA LYS A 44 -18.30 59.42 23.53
C LYS A 44 -18.05 58.11 22.76
N SER A 45 -18.96 57.74 21.86
CA SER A 45 -18.91 56.43 21.19
C SER A 45 -17.60 56.26 20.41
N PRO A 46 -16.88 55.13 20.55
CA PRO A 46 -15.62 54.85 19.84
C PRO A 46 -15.75 54.96 18.32
N LEU A 47 -16.94 54.63 17.81
CA LEU A 47 -17.29 54.76 16.38
C LEU A 47 -17.24 56.20 15.88
N SER A 48 -17.53 57.19 16.73
CA SER A 48 -17.47 58.61 16.35
C SER A 48 -16.04 59.12 16.21
N GLU A 49 -15.11 58.61 17.04
CA GLU A 49 -13.67 58.92 16.93
C GLU A 49 -13.04 58.22 15.73
N ILE A 50 -13.44 56.97 15.47
CA ILE A 50 -12.99 56.22 14.29
C ILE A 50 -13.45 56.90 13.00
N ARG A 51 -14.71 57.36 12.92
CA ARG A 51 -15.20 58.13 11.76
C ARG A 51 -14.50 59.47 11.58
N LYS A 52 -14.23 60.19 12.68
CA LYS A 52 -13.47 61.45 12.59
C LYS A 52 -12.04 61.23 12.11
N LYS A 53 -11.39 60.16 12.57
CA LYS A 53 -10.03 59.80 12.10
C LYS A 53 -10.04 59.34 10.64
N SER A 54 -11.05 58.58 10.21
CA SER A 54 -11.17 58.19 8.80
C SER A 54 -11.38 59.41 7.92
N ASP A 55 -12.28 60.33 8.28
CA ASP A 55 -12.55 61.53 7.50
C ASP A 55 -11.34 62.47 7.44
N LEU A 56 -10.56 62.54 8.53
CA LEU A 56 -9.31 63.29 8.56
C LEU A 56 -8.26 62.69 7.61
N LEU A 57 -8.10 61.36 7.64
CA LEU A 57 -7.17 60.66 6.75
C LEU A 57 -7.59 60.77 5.28
N SER A 58 -8.90 60.71 4.99
CA SER A 58 -9.43 60.91 3.64
C SER A 58 -9.14 62.32 3.12
N LYS A 59 -9.27 63.34 3.98
CA LYS A 59 -8.92 64.73 3.61
C LYS A 59 -7.42 64.92 3.44
N GLN A 60 -6.59 64.31 4.28
CA GLN A 60 -5.12 64.36 4.11
C GLN A 60 -4.65 63.63 2.85
N LEU A 61 -5.32 62.54 2.47
CA LEU A 61 -5.07 61.84 1.21
C LEU A 61 -5.50 62.68 0.00
N ALA A 62 -6.65 63.35 0.06
CA ALA A 62 -7.09 64.26 -1.00
C ALA A 62 -6.13 65.43 -1.19
N ASP A 63 -5.65 66.05 -0.10
CA ASP A 63 -4.69 67.15 -0.14
C ASP A 63 -3.30 66.73 -0.69
N LEU A 64 -2.89 65.48 -0.44
CA LEU A 64 -1.66 64.91 -1.01
C LEU A 64 -1.79 64.60 -2.51
N LEU A 65 -2.99 64.26 -2.98
CA LEU A 65 -3.27 63.97 -4.39
C LEU A 65 -3.42 65.24 -5.25
N GLU A 66 -3.74 66.38 -4.63
CA GLU A 66 -3.88 67.68 -5.33
C GLU A 66 -2.57 68.48 -5.44
N ARG A 67 -1.46 67.99 -4.88
CA ARG A 67 -0.16 68.65 -5.06
C ARG A 67 0.31 68.54 -6.51
N PRO A 68 0.65 69.65 -7.19
CA PRO A 68 1.12 69.61 -8.57
C PRO A 68 2.45 68.86 -8.65
N ALA A 69 2.52 67.88 -9.54
CA ALA A 69 3.72 67.11 -9.82
C ALA A 69 4.88 68.03 -10.23
N PHE A 70 6.09 67.75 -9.74
CA PHE A 70 7.31 68.42 -10.17
C PHE A 70 7.43 68.37 -11.70
N PRO A 71 7.79 69.46 -12.38
CA PRO A 71 7.88 69.47 -13.84
C PRO A 71 9.09 68.62 -14.25
N GLY A 72 8.82 67.47 -14.88
CA GLY A 72 9.85 66.63 -15.51
C GLY A 72 9.81 65.12 -15.22
N ALA A 73 8.89 64.61 -14.41
CA ALA A 73 8.80 63.17 -14.15
C ALA A 73 7.71 62.50 -15.01
N ASN A 74 8.13 61.74 -16.01
CA ASN A 74 7.25 60.83 -16.76
C ASN A 74 6.53 59.87 -15.78
N PRO A 75 5.21 59.64 -15.89
CA PRO A 75 4.50 58.77 -14.98
C PRO A 75 4.77 57.32 -15.35
N LEU A 76 5.84 56.74 -14.79
CA LEU A 76 5.93 55.28 -14.71
C LEU A 76 4.91 54.81 -13.66
N PRO A 77 4.08 53.80 -13.95
CA PRO A 77 3.12 53.30 -12.98
C PRO A 77 3.89 52.77 -11.76
N HIS A 78 3.67 53.39 -10.61
CA HIS A 78 4.25 52.98 -9.35
C HIS A 78 3.76 51.57 -9.02
N ARG A 79 4.60 50.56 -9.28
CA ARG A 79 4.44 49.24 -8.64
C ARG A 79 4.86 49.41 -7.20
N VAL A 80 3.88 49.41 -6.30
CA VAL A 80 4.13 49.13 -4.89
C VAL A 80 4.61 47.67 -4.81
N PHE A 81 5.92 47.47 -4.70
CA PHE A 81 6.44 46.20 -4.22
C PHE A 81 6.19 46.16 -2.72
N VAL A 82 5.04 45.62 -2.30
CA VAL A 82 5.00 44.99 -0.99
C VAL A 82 5.93 43.79 -1.16
N SER A 83 7.11 43.82 -0.54
CA SER A 83 7.91 42.62 -0.40
C SER A 83 7.18 41.66 0.56
N ARG A 84 6.10 41.04 0.06
CA ARG A 84 6.00 39.60 0.28
C ARG A 84 7.18 39.10 -0.54
N THR A 85 8.31 38.87 0.10
CA THR A 85 9.33 38.00 -0.47
C THR A 85 8.54 36.80 -0.96
N LEU A 86 8.36 36.70 -2.27
CA LEU A 86 7.90 35.48 -2.88
C LEU A 86 9.08 34.56 -2.64
N LEU A 87 9.08 33.92 -1.47
CA LEU A 87 9.78 32.67 -1.28
C LEU A 87 9.30 31.85 -2.47
N PHE A 88 10.19 31.69 -3.43
CA PHE A 88 10.02 30.77 -4.51
C PHE A 88 9.84 29.45 -3.78
N LEU A 89 8.58 29.04 -3.56
CA LEU A 89 8.29 27.72 -3.04
C LEU A 89 8.89 26.83 -4.12
N PRO A 90 10.02 26.14 -3.86
CA PRO A 90 10.40 25.09 -4.76
C PRO A 90 9.16 24.19 -4.87
N ASN A 91 8.96 23.59 -6.04
CA ASN A 91 7.89 22.62 -6.28
C ASN A 91 8.10 21.33 -5.44
N GLU A 92 8.70 21.45 -4.27
CA GLU A 92 8.95 20.41 -3.31
C GLU A 92 7.70 20.18 -2.51
N LYS A 93 7.43 18.89 -2.33
CA LYS A 93 6.27 18.37 -1.63
C LYS A 93 6.32 18.63 -0.13
N GLU A 94 7.45 19.13 0.37
CA GLU A 94 7.74 19.42 1.78
C GLU A 94 7.27 20.83 2.15
N SER A 95 6.64 20.96 3.30
CA SER A 95 6.20 22.27 3.79
C SER A 95 7.40 23.07 4.32
N VAL A 96 7.44 24.37 4.01
CA VAL A 96 8.41 25.33 4.58
C VAL A 96 8.40 25.27 6.12
N ASP A 97 7.23 25.07 6.72
CA ASP A 97 7.08 24.95 8.17
C ASP A 97 7.83 23.75 8.75
N TRP A 98 7.92 22.65 8.00
CA TRP A 98 8.64 21.45 8.43
C TRP A 98 10.15 21.66 8.39
N LYS A 99 10.67 22.27 7.32
CA LYS A 99 12.10 22.61 7.22
C LYS A 99 12.54 23.54 8.37
N ILE A 100 11.74 24.56 8.70
CA ILE A 100 12.01 25.45 9.84
C ILE A 100 12.04 24.67 11.17
N LYS A 101 11.09 23.75 11.37
CA LYS A 101 10.99 22.98 12.62
C LYS A 101 12.21 22.08 12.86
N HIS A 102 12.75 21.46 11.81
CA HIS A 102 13.90 20.56 11.90
C HIS A 102 15.24 21.26 11.65
N GLY A 103 15.25 22.59 11.48
CA GLY A 103 16.47 23.40 11.40
C GLY A 103 17.18 23.35 10.04
N PHE A 104 16.48 22.96 8.98
CA PHE A 104 17.04 22.89 7.63
C PHE A 104 17.07 24.25 6.93
N ASP A 105 18.02 24.39 6.00
CA ASP A 105 18.08 25.56 5.12
C ASP A 105 16.87 25.57 4.18
N LEU A 106 16.20 26.72 4.11
CA LEU A 106 15.03 26.91 3.25
C LEU A 106 15.41 27.08 1.78
N GLU A 107 16.66 27.48 1.52
CA GLU A 107 17.17 27.74 0.19
C GLU A 107 17.90 26.54 -0.43
N ASP A 108 18.23 25.50 0.35
CA ASP A 108 18.86 24.30 -0.18
C ASP A 108 17.80 23.33 -0.75
N PRO A 109 17.77 23.13 -2.08
CA PRO A 109 16.86 22.18 -2.73
C PRO A 109 17.25 20.72 -2.48
N ASN A 110 18.46 20.45 -1.98
CA ASN A 110 18.94 19.09 -1.76
C ASN A 110 18.56 18.53 -0.38
N VAL A 111 18.05 19.37 0.53
CA VAL A 111 17.59 18.96 1.86
C VAL A 111 16.63 17.77 1.76
N ALA A 112 15.73 17.77 0.78
CA ALA A 112 14.78 16.69 0.56
C ALA A 112 15.44 15.31 0.31
N ALA A 113 16.62 15.29 -0.30
CA ALA A 113 17.35 14.08 -0.67
C ALA A 113 18.48 13.73 0.30
N GLN A 114 18.77 14.60 1.28
CA GLN A 114 19.74 14.36 2.33
C GLN A 114 19.18 13.37 3.36
N ASP A 115 20.10 12.69 4.05
CA ASP A 115 19.88 11.70 5.11
C ASP A 115 20.81 12.13 6.25
N ASP A 116 20.31 13.05 7.08
CA ASP A 116 21.14 13.79 8.05
C ASP A 116 21.46 12.94 9.29
N ASP A 117 20.57 12.03 9.67
CA ASP A 117 20.77 11.09 10.77
C ASP A 117 21.41 9.75 10.33
N SER A 118 21.62 9.57 9.03
CA SER A 118 22.29 8.42 8.41
C SER A 118 21.58 7.08 8.68
N ASP A 119 20.25 7.09 8.81
CA ASP A 119 19.44 5.91 9.07
C ASP A 119 19.08 5.12 7.79
N GLY A 120 19.34 5.71 6.62
CA GLY A 120 19.08 5.19 5.28
C GLY A 120 17.76 5.67 4.64
N PHE A 121 17.06 6.61 5.26
CA PHE A 121 15.89 7.31 4.73
C PHE A 121 16.23 8.77 4.42
N SER A 122 15.69 9.28 3.31
CA SER A 122 15.86 10.70 3.01
C SER A 122 14.84 11.52 3.79
N ASN A 123 15.20 12.75 4.15
CA ASN A 123 14.35 13.75 4.79
C ASN A 123 12.92 13.82 4.18
N LYS A 124 12.80 13.69 2.86
CA LYS A 124 11.50 13.64 2.16
C LYS A 124 10.62 12.44 2.54
N GLU A 125 11.22 11.25 2.59
CA GLU A 125 10.50 10.03 2.91
C GLU A 125 10.01 10.05 4.36
N GLU A 126 10.80 10.66 5.23
CA GLU A 126 10.47 10.88 6.64
C GLU A 126 9.38 11.93 6.82
N PHE A 127 9.42 13.02 6.05
CA PHE A 127 8.33 13.98 5.97
C PHE A 127 7.01 13.31 5.54
N ASP A 128 7.05 12.49 4.48
CA ASP A 128 5.88 11.75 3.98
C ASP A 128 5.35 10.72 5.02
N LYS A 129 6.19 10.29 5.97
CA LYS A 129 5.85 9.33 7.04
C LYS A 129 5.62 9.97 8.41
N GLY A 130 5.89 11.27 8.56
CA GLY A 130 5.75 12.01 9.81
C GLY A 130 6.80 11.64 10.87
N THR A 131 7.98 11.20 10.45
CA THR A 131 9.11 10.85 11.34
C THR A 131 10.08 12.03 11.52
N ASP A 132 11.09 11.89 12.39
CA ASP A 132 12.01 13.00 12.74
C ASP A 132 13.35 12.80 12.04
N PRO A 133 13.68 13.65 11.04
CA PRO A 133 14.87 13.49 10.19
C PRO A 133 16.22 13.74 10.88
N ASN A 134 16.18 14.20 12.14
CA ASN A 134 17.39 14.38 12.95
C ASN A 134 17.56 13.27 14.00
N ASP A 135 16.64 12.31 14.07
CA ASP A 135 16.66 11.25 15.07
C ASP A 135 16.52 9.87 14.43
N SER A 136 17.68 9.20 14.30
CA SER A 136 17.80 7.83 13.78
C SER A 136 16.93 6.77 14.47
N SER A 137 16.45 7.04 15.69
CA SER A 137 15.54 6.15 16.41
C SER A 137 14.08 6.32 15.99
N SER A 138 13.73 7.50 15.50
CA SER A 138 12.42 7.84 14.97
C SER A 138 12.42 7.72 13.45
N SER A 139 12.56 6.49 12.95
CA SER A 139 12.66 6.21 11.52
C SER A 139 11.45 5.45 10.95
N PRO A 140 11.15 5.61 9.64
CA PRO A 140 10.18 4.76 8.98
C PRO A 140 10.59 3.31 9.06
N SER A 141 9.62 2.41 8.89
CA SER A 141 9.95 1.00 8.97
C SER A 141 10.94 0.59 7.88
N LYS A 142 12.07 -0.01 8.30
CA LYS A 142 13.24 -0.37 7.46
C LYS A 142 12.93 -1.22 6.24
N TRP A 143 11.95 -2.11 6.33
CA TRP A 143 11.48 -2.96 5.22
C TRP A 143 10.91 -2.21 4.00
N VAL A 144 10.55 -0.92 4.13
CA VAL A 144 10.08 -0.09 3.01
C VAL A 144 11.17 0.10 1.93
N LYS A 145 12.44 0.01 2.34
CA LYS A 145 13.61 0.12 1.46
C LYS A 145 13.97 -1.19 0.76
N ILE A 146 13.29 -2.29 1.07
CA ILE A 146 13.53 -3.55 0.38
C ILE A 146 12.91 -3.48 -1.02
N LYS A 147 13.66 -3.93 -2.03
CA LYS A 147 13.21 -4.09 -3.41
C LYS A 147 13.55 -5.48 -3.94
N ILE A 148 12.90 -5.88 -5.03
CA ILE A 148 13.28 -7.10 -5.76
C ILE A 148 14.55 -6.81 -6.56
N ALA A 149 15.61 -7.59 -6.31
CA ALA A 149 16.87 -7.54 -7.04
C ALA A 149 16.86 -8.49 -8.25
N ALA A 150 16.43 -9.73 -8.01
CA ALA A 150 16.29 -10.75 -9.05
C ALA A 150 15.15 -11.71 -8.70
N PHE A 151 14.50 -12.24 -9.74
CA PHE A 151 13.39 -13.18 -9.60
C PHE A 151 13.52 -14.29 -10.64
N ASP A 152 13.48 -15.53 -10.18
CA ASP A 152 13.40 -16.72 -11.03
C ASP A 152 11.93 -17.16 -11.17
N THR A 153 11.49 -17.48 -12.39
CA THR A 153 10.11 -17.84 -12.72
C THR A 153 9.83 -19.34 -12.64
N ASN A 154 10.76 -20.11 -12.04
CA ASN A 154 10.58 -21.54 -11.84
C ASN A 154 9.28 -21.89 -11.09
N SER A 155 8.52 -22.80 -11.67
CA SER A 155 7.23 -23.25 -11.14
C SER A 155 7.17 -24.78 -11.05
N LEU A 156 6.63 -25.26 -9.94
CA LEU A 156 6.48 -26.67 -9.62
C LEU A 156 5.02 -27.06 -9.81
N GLY A 157 4.76 -27.85 -10.84
CA GLY A 157 3.47 -28.48 -11.07
C GLY A 157 3.33 -29.76 -10.24
N LEU A 158 2.27 -29.87 -9.46
CA LEU A 158 1.87 -31.05 -8.72
C LEU A 158 0.61 -31.64 -9.33
N GLY A 159 0.72 -32.83 -9.91
CA GLY A 159 -0.38 -33.54 -10.52
C GLY A 159 -0.52 -34.96 -10.00
N LEU A 160 -1.65 -35.59 -10.30
CA LEU A 160 -1.81 -37.04 -10.16
C LEU A 160 -1.50 -37.72 -11.49
N SER A 161 -0.69 -38.77 -11.44
CA SER A 161 -0.39 -39.61 -12.62
C SER A 161 -1.01 -41.00 -12.54
N GLY A 162 -1.37 -41.47 -11.36
CA GLY A 162 -1.89 -42.82 -11.18
C GLY A 162 -2.63 -42.97 -9.86
N LYS A 163 -3.59 -43.89 -9.85
CA LYS A 163 -4.33 -44.29 -8.65
C LYS A 163 -4.49 -45.81 -8.67
N SER A 164 -4.14 -46.43 -7.55
CA SER A 164 -4.47 -47.81 -7.19
C SER A 164 -5.43 -47.81 -6.00
N SER A 165 -5.89 -48.97 -5.54
CA SER A 165 -6.89 -49.09 -4.47
C SER A 165 -6.57 -48.26 -3.22
N ASP A 166 -5.31 -48.24 -2.79
CA ASP A 166 -4.87 -47.52 -1.58
C ASP A 166 -3.53 -46.77 -1.78
N ARG A 167 -3.14 -46.54 -3.03
CA ARG A 167 -1.91 -45.82 -3.37
C ARG A 167 -2.16 -44.82 -4.48
N TYR A 168 -1.59 -43.65 -4.32
CA TYR A 168 -1.67 -42.56 -5.28
C TYR A 168 -0.28 -42.26 -5.79
N THR A 169 -0.14 -42.08 -7.10
CA THR A 169 1.14 -41.68 -7.71
C THR A 169 1.07 -40.19 -8.01
N LEU A 170 1.78 -39.39 -7.21
CA LEU A 170 1.96 -37.96 -7.44
C LEU A 170 3.06 -37.74 -8.46
N ARG A 171 2.80 -36.86 -9.42
CA ARG A 171 3.76 -36.40 -10.40
C ARG A 171 4.16 -34.97 -10.09
N LEU A 172 5.45 -34.77 -9.88
CA LEU A 172 6.07 -33.46 -9.73
C LEU A 172 6.73 -33.08 -11.05
N ALA A 173 6.34 -31.94 -11.62
CA ALA A 173 6.87 -31.42 -12.86
C ALA A 173 7.58 -30.08 -12.60
N LEU A 174 8.87 -30.01 -12.93
CA LEU A 174 9.68 -28.81 -12.84
C LEU A 174 10.36 -28.56 -14.19
N SER A 175 10.00 -27.46 -14.86
CA SER A 175 10.63 -27.01 -16.12
C SER A 175 10.83 -28.14 -17.16
N GLY A 176 9.81 -29.00 -17.30
CA GLY A 176 9.79 -30.13 -18.24
C GLY A 176 10.28 -31.47 -17.68
N LYS A 177 11.05 -31.49 -16.58
CA LYS A 177 11.44 -32.72 -15.87
C LYS A 177 10.29 -33.21 -15.00
N LYS A 178 10.01 -34.50 -15.05
CA LYS A 178 8.94 -35.15 -14.26
C LYS A 178 9.56 -36.15 -13.29
N LYS A 179 9.04 -36.18 -12.07
CA LYS A 179 9.39 -37.17 -11.05
C LYS A 179 8.10 -37.67 -10.41
N ASP A 180 7.92 -38.98 -10.44
CA ASP A 180 6.73 -39.63 -9.90
C ASP A 180 7.06 -40.23 -8.52
N VAL A 181 6.12 -40.13 -7.58
CA VAL A 181 6.24 -40.66 -6.22
C VAL A 181 4.94 -41.29 -5.78
N ASP A 182 5.01 -42.52 -5.28
CA ASP A 182 3.86 -43.21 -4.70
C ASP A 182 3.66 -42.80 -3.24
N VAL A 183 2.42 -42.49 -2.88
CA VAL A 183 2.00 -41.95 -1.58
C VAL A 183 0.70 -42.60 -1.13
N VAL A 184 0.51 -42.66 0.18
CA VAL A 184 -0.71 -43.15 0.84
C VAL A 184 -1.34 -42.00 1.65
N VAL A 185 -2.64 -42.10 1.95
CA VAL A 185 -3.30 -41.13 2.84
C VAL A 185 -2.62 -41.14 4.21
N GLY A 186 -2.29 -39.96 4.73
CA GLY A 186 -1.54 -39.78 5.97
C GLY A 186 -0.04 -39.62 5.79
N ASP A 187 0.51 -39.86 4.60
CA ASP A 187 1.94 -39.64 4.34
C ASP A 187 2.30 -38.16 4.39
N GLN A 188 3.43 -37.85 5.03
CA GLN A 188 4.05 -36.53 5.01
C GLN A 188 5.29 -36.53 4.12
N LEU A 189 5.38 -35.56 3.21
CA LEU A 189 6.46 -35.44 2.24
C LEU A 189 7.08 -34.05 2.34
N TRP A 190 8.40 -33.99 2.17
CA TRP A 190 9.15 -32.74 2.07
C TRP A 190 9.67 -32.59 0.66
N LEU A 191 9.16 -31.58 -0.05
CA LEU A 191 9.57 -31.28 -1.41
C LEU A 191 10.70 -30.24 -1.39
N ALA A 192 11.85 -30.61 -1.93
CA ALA A 192 13.01 -29.73 -2.05
C ALA A 192 13.34 -29.51 -3.53
N VAL A 193 13.26 -28.27 -4.00
CA VAL A 193 13.55 -27.92 -5.40
C VAL A 193 15.00 -27.48 -5.53
N ASN A 194 15.72 -28.07 -6.47
CA ASN A 194 17.12 -27.79 -6.78
C ASN A 194 17.34 -27.62 -8.28
N SER A 195 18.51 -27.09 -8.68
CA SER A 195 18.85 -26.85 -10.09
C SER A 195 18.79 -28.11 -10.96
N LYS A 196 18.96 -29.30 -10.37
CA LYS A 196 18.92 -30.58 -11.08
C LYS A 196 17.51 -31.18 -11.20
N GLY A 197 16.57 -30.83 -10.31
CA GLY A 197 15.24 -31.42 -10.26
C GLY A 197 14.50 -31.15 -8.93
N VAL A 198 13.74 -32.15 -8.49
CA VAL A 198 13.01 -32.10 -7.21
C VAL A 198 13.42 -33.31 -6.38
N ASP A 199 13.91 -33.08 -5.17
CA ASP A 199 14.15 -34.12 -4.17
C ASP A 199 12.98 -34.22 -3.21
N ILE A 200 12.72 -35.45 -2.77
CA ILE A 200 11.54 -35.80 -1.98
C ILE A 200 12.05 -36.57 -0.78
N GLY A 201 11.86 -36.02 0.42
CA GLY A 201 12.05 -36.74 1.68
C GLY A 201 10.70 -37.28 2.16
N LYS A 202 10.64 -38.55 2.56
CA LYS A 202 9.45 -39.17 3.18
C LYS A 202 9.53 -39.20 4.71
N SER A 203 10.68 -38.84 5.26
CA SER A 203 10.90 -38.73 6.70
C SER A 203 11.71 -37.49 7.05
N GLU A 204 11.56 -37.00 8.29
CA GLU A 204 12.28 -35.81 8.77
C GLU A 204 13.81 -36.00 8.75
N SER A 205 14.28 -37.24 8.91
CA SER A 205 15.71 -37.58 8.87
C SER A 205 16.28 -37.58 7.45
N GLU A 206 15.50 -38.03 6.45
CA GLU A 206 15.86 -37.89 5.03
C GLU A 206 15.89 -36.42 4.62
N TRP A 207 14.91 -35.63 5.09
CA TRP A 207 14.90 -34.19 4.85
C TRP A 207 16.15 -33.51 5.43
N LYS A 208 16.55 -33.82 6.67
CA LYS A 208 17.78 -33.26 7.26
C LYS A 208 19.01 -33.53 6.40
N LYS A 209 19.15 -34.75 5.86
CA LYS A 209 20.22 -35.10 4.93
C LYS A 209 20.15 -34.31 3.61
N ILE A 210 18.95 -34.13 3.05
CA ILE A 210 18.75 -33.35 1.82
C ILE A 210 19.10 -31.87 2.06
N LYS A 211 18.73 -31.33 3.23
CA LYS A 211 19.07 -29.96 3.66
C LYS A 211 20.57 -29.77 3.87
N GLU A 212 21.26 -30.78 4.41
CA GLU A 212 22.71 -30.75 4.63
C GLU A 212 23.51 -30.99 3.34
N ALA A 213 22.99 -31.81 2.42
CA ALA A 213 23.64 -32.15 1.15
C ALA A 213 23.38 -31.13 0.03
N GLY A 214 22.35 -30.29 0.15
CA GLY A 214 21.91 -29.38 -0.90
C GLY A 214 21.78 -27.93 -0.43
N ALA A 215 22.24 -27.00 -1.25
CA ALA A 215 22.06 -25.56 -1.10
C ALA A 215 20.61 -25.11 -1.37
N CYS A 216 19.62 -25.72 -0.69
CA CYS A 216 18.19 -25.44 -0.86
C CYS A 216 17.56 -25.11 0.50
N PRO A 217 17.43 -23.82 0.83
CA PRO A 217 17.09 -23.40 2.20
C PRO A 217 15.62 -23.67 2.58
N HIS A 218 14.71 -23.81 1.61
CA HIS A 218 13.27 -23.99 1.86
C HIS A 218 12.72 -25.27 1.21
N ALA A 219 12.26 -26.20 2.05
CA ALA A 219 11.41 -27.31 1.64
C ALA A 219 9.95 -26.98 1.90
N ILE A 220 9.10 -27.54 1.05
CA ILE A 220 7.65 -27.43 1.13
C ILE A 220 7.12 -28.74 1.73
N PRO A 221 6.77 -28.76 3.03
CA PRO A 221 6.12 -29.91 3.64
C PRO A 221 4.68 -30.00 3.15
N ILE A 222 4.29 -31.20 2.73
CA ILE A 222 2.93 -31.54 2.32
C ILE A 222 2.45 -32.78 3.08
N LEU A 223 1.18 -32.79 3.45
CA LEU A 223 0.50 -33.91 4.08
C LEU A 223 -0.65 -34.36 3.19
N ILE A 224 -0.73 -35.66 2.91
CA ILE A 224 -1.83 -36.22 2.13
C ILE A 224 -3.03 -36.44 3.06
N LYS A 225 -4.11 -35.66 2.90
CA LYS A 225 -5.28 -35.70 3.78
C LYS A 225 -6.27 -36.79 3.43
N GLY A 226 -6.54 -36.95 2.14
CA GLY A 226 -7.57 -37.86 1.68
C GLY A 226 -7.91 -37.66 0.22
N TYR A 227 -8.71 -38.58 -0.29
CA TYR A 227 -9.14 -38.58 -1.68
C TYR A 227 -10.67 -38.59 -1.74
N HIS A 228 -11.22 -37.72 -2.58
CA HIS A 228 -12.65 -37.56 -2.76
C HIS A 228 -13.04 -37.96 -4.18
N GLU A 229 -14.01 -38.87 -4.28
CA GLU A 229 -14.58 -39.29 -5.57
C GLU A 229 -15.82 -38.46 -5.88
N GLU A 230 -15.77 -37.75 -6.99
CA GLU A 230 -16.91 -37.00 -7.52
C GLU A 230 -17.03 -37.31 -9.00
N LYS A 231 -17.81 -38.36 -9.29
CA LYS A 231 -18.06 -38.82 -10.65
C LYS A 231 -19.55 -38.76 -10.93
N GLY A 232 -19.90 -38.40 -12.14
CA GLY A 232 -21.29 -38.42 -12.56
C GLY A 232 -21.47 -38.06 -14.02
N LYS A 233 -22.72 -37.78 -14.37
CA LYS A 233 -23.09 -37.32 -15.70
C LYS A 233 -23.68 -35.92 -15.58
N ARG A 234 -23.18 -35.00 -16.40
CA ARG A 234 -23.69 -33.64 -16.46
C ARG A 234 -24.04 -33.30 -17.90
N MET A 235 -25.24 -32.78 -18.08
CA MET A 235 -25.64 -32.22 -19.37
C MET A 235 -24.91 -30.88 -19.57
N ASP A 236 -24.13 -30.79 -20.65
CA ASP A 236 -23.47 -29.54 -21.02
C ASP A 236 -24.48 -28.63 -21.73
N GLU A 237 -24.79 -27.48 -21.13
CA GLU A 237 -25.80 -26.53 -21.62
C GLU A 237 -25.49 -26.01 -23.03
N LYS A 238 -24.20 -25.99 -23.42
CA LYS A 238 -23.79 -25.50 -24.75
C LYS A 238 -23.94 -26.54 -25.84
N THR A 239 -23.66 -27.80 -25.53
CA THR A 239 -23.66 -28.88 -26.53
C THR A 239 -24.91 -29.74 -26.48
N LYS A 240 -25.72 -29.61 -25.42
CA LYS A 240 -26.89 -30.46 -25.11
C LYS A 240 -26.55 -31.95 -25.10
N THR A 241 -25.28 -32.28 -24.91
CA THR A 241 -24.76 -33.64 -24.81
C THR A 241 -24.60 -34.01 -23.34
N GLU A 242 -24.94 -35.24 -22.99
CA GLU A 242 -24.63 -35.81 -21.68
C GLU A 242 -23.16 -36.19 -21.66
N ASN A 243 -22.37 -35.46 -20.87
CA ASN A 243 -20.94 -35.73 -20.71
C ASN A 243 -20.72 -36.39 -19.35
N ASP A 244 -19.93 -37.45 -19.35
CA ASP A 244 -19.37 -37.99 -18.12
C ASP A 244 -18.39 -36.95 -17.54
N PHE A 245 -18.43 -36.75 -16.23
CA PHE A 245 -17.49 -35.89 -15.52
C PHE A 245 -16.81 -36.66 -14.39
N ASP A 246 -15.53 -36.40 -14.23
CA ASP A 246 -14.72 -36.85 -13.09
C ASP A 246 -14.01 -35.63 -12.50
N ASP A 247 -14.59 -35.08 -11.44
CA ASP A 247 -14.01 -33.99 -10.65
C ASP A 247 -13.33 -34.54 -9.39
N SER A 248 -12.98 -35.83 -9.37
CA SER A 248 -12.26 -36.43 -8.25
C SER A 248 -10.97 -35.70 -7.96
N TYR A 249 -10.67 -35.51 -6.67
CA TYR A 249 -9.48 -34.80 -6.24
C TYR A 249 -8.79 -35.47 -5.05
N LEU A 250 -7.46 -35.34 -5.01
CA LEU A 250 -6.69 -35.59 -3.81
C LEU A 250 -6.50 -34.29 -3.05
N GLU A 251 -6.86 -34.30 -1.78
CA GLU A 251 -6.66 -33.18 -0.87
C GLU A 251 -5.28 -33.31 -0.21
N ILE A 252 -4.50 -32.24 -0.34
CA ILE A 252 -3.19 -32.10 0.31
C ILE A 252 -3.16 -30.85 1.16
N GLU A 253 -2.49 -30.93 2.31
CA GLU A 253 -2.23 -29.80 3.18
C GLU A 253 -0.76 -29.40 3.05
N ARG A 254 -0.49 -28.16 2.63
CA ARG A 254 0.83 -27.55 2.69
C ARG A 254 0.99 -26.92 4.07
N SER A 255 2.11 -27.13 4.75
CA SER A 255 2.31 -26.68 6.15
C SER A 255 3.53 -25.76 6.36
N ASP A 256 3.96 -25.06 5.32
CA ASP A 256 4.95 -23.98 5.45
C ASP A 256 4.31 -22.65 5.89
N GLY A 257 5.01 -21.53 5.73
CA GLY A 257 4.53 -20.21 6.16
C GLY A 257 3.24 -19.73 5.46
N ILE A 258 2.84 -20.36 4.34
CA ILE A 258 1.57 -20.05 3.68
C ILE A 258 0.44 -20.83 4.34
N SER A 259 0.69 -22.11 4.64
CA SER A 259 -0.23 -23.10 5.23
C SER A 259 -1.61 -23.14 4.56
N GLY A 260 -1.99 -24.23 3.91
CA GLY A 260 -3.30 -24.29 3.27
C GLY A 260 -3.68 -25.65 2.70
N LEU A 261 -4.98 -25.84 2.49
CA LEU A 261 -5.54 -27.00 1.81
C LEU A 261 -5.57 -26.74 0.31
N PHE A 262 -5.05 -27.69 -0.46
CA PHE A 262 -5.01 -27.65 -1.91
C PHE A 262 -5.62 -28.93 -2.47
N LYS A 263 -6.35 -28.79 -3.59
CA LYS A 263 -7.01 -29.89 -4.28
C LYS A 263 -6.26 -30.17 -5.58
N ILE A 264 -5.81 -31.41 -5.76
CA ILE A 264 -5.22 -31.88 -7.02
C ILE A 264 -6.29 -32.66 -7.77
N LEU A 265 -6.80 -32.08 -8.86
CA LEU A 265 -7.84 -32.68 -9.70
C LEU A 265 -7.28 -33.78 -10.61
N ILE A 266 -8.08 -34.83 -10.80
CA ILE A 266 -7.85 -35.87 -11.81
C ILE A 266 -8.60 -35.47 -13.07
N ASP A 267 -7.93 -35.44 -14.23
CA ASP A 267 -8.60 -35.36 -15.54
C ASP A 267 -8.62 -36.76 -16.14
N GLU A 268 -9.76 -37.16 -16.72
CA GLU A 268 -10.00 -38.42 -17.42
C GLU A 268 -8.97 -38.71 -18.54
N ARG A 269 -8.26 -37.68 -19.04
CA ARG A 269 -7.21 -37.81 -20.06
C ARG A 269 -5.79 -37.93 -19.50
N GLY A 270 -5.60 -38.07 -18.19
CA GLY A 270 -4.29 -38.15 -17.56
C GLY A 270 -3.46 -36.85 -17.65
N LYS A 271 -4.11 -35.72 -17.99
CA LYS A 271 -3.50 -34.39 -18.04
C LYS A 271 -3.90 -33.63 -16.78
N SER A 272 -3.08 -33.75 -15.74
CA SER A 272 -3.34 -33.12 -14.45
C SER A 272 -3.64 -31.63 -14.57
N ARG A 273 -4.85 -31.20 -14.20
CA ARG A 273 -5.10 -29.83 -13.72
C ARG A 273 -4.59 -29.72 -12.30
N GLY A 274 -3.26 -29.84 -12.20
CA GLY A 274 -2.54 -29.85 -10.96
C GLY A 274 -2.45 -28.47 -10.31
N VAL A 275 -1.90 -28.44 -9.10
CA VAL A 275 -1.55 -27.20 -8.42
C VAL A 275 -0.19 -26.75 -8.95
N ASN A 276 -0.07 -25.48 -9.36
CA ASN A 276 1.22 -24.92 -9.75
C ASN A 276 1.72 -23.97 -8.66
N TRP A 277 2.87 -24.26 -8.09
CA TRP A 277 3.50 -23.42 -7.07
C TRP A 277 4.72 -22.71 -7.62
N SER A 278 4.82 -21.41 -7.36
CA SER A 278 6.04 -20.65 -7.61
C SER A 278 7.13 -21.13 -6.65
N VAL A 279 8.21 -21.68 -7.20
CA VAL A 279 9.36 -22.22 -6.43
C VAL A 279 10.68 -21.57 -6.84
N GLY A 280 10.62 -20.52 -7.65
CA GLY A 280 11.78 -19.74 -8.04
C GLY A 280 12.43 -19.00 -6.88
N ASP A 281 13.73 -18.81 -7.02
CA ASP A 281 14.53 -18.06 -6.08
C ASP A 281 14.26 -16.55 -6.21
N ILE A 282 14.00 -15.91 -5.08
CA ILE A 282 13.71 -14.48 -4.94
C ILE A 282 14.90 -13.85 -4.24
N ARG A 283 15.58 -12.92 -4.91
CA ARG A 283 16.62 -12.10 -4.28
C ARG A 283 16.06 -10.72 -4.01
N LEU A 284 16.20 -10.31 -2.77
CA LEU A 284 15.80 -8.99 -2.31
C LEU A 284 17.06 -8.13 -2.16
N VAL A 285 16.93 -6.81 -2.24
CA VAL A 285 18.01 -5.87 -1.97
C VAL A 285 17.49 -4.77 -1.07
N SER A 286 18.25 -4.43 -0.04
CA SER A 286 17.98 -3.23 0.74
C SER A 286 18.60 -2.03 0.04
N LEU A 287 17.82 -0.97 -0.18
CA LEU A 287 18.34 0.30 -0.69
C LEU A 287 19.11 1.08 0.37
N ARG A 288 19.14 0.62 1.63
CA ARG A 288 19.93 1.28 2.67
C ARG A 288 21.42 1.05 2.43
N PRO A 289 22.26 2.09 2.63
CA PRO A 289 23.71 1.95 2.50
C PRO A 289 24.26 0.81 3.37
N GLY A 290 25.04 -0.09 2.78
CA GLY A 290 25.73 -1.17 3.49
C GLY A 290 24.97 -2.49 3.69
N GLU A 291 23.65 -2.55 3.46
CA GLU A 291 22.87 -3.78 3.71
C GLU A 291 22.82 -4.77 2.54
N GLY A 292 23.04 -4.32 1.31
CA GLY A 292 23.27 -5.19 0.15
C GLY A 292 22.11 -6.13 -0.22
N GLU A 293 22.45 -7.23 -0.91
CA GLU A 293 21.49 -8.26 -1.36
C GLU A 293 21.20 -9.29 -0.25
N MET A 294 19.96 -9.75 -0.22
CA MET A 294 19.43 -10.75 0.70
C MET A 294 18.78 -11.90 -0.06
N GLY A 295 18.91 -13.11 0.47
CA GLY A 295 18.35 -14.33 -0.11
C GLY A 295 19.43 -15.23 -0.72
N PRO A 296 19.05 -16.21 -1.57
CA PRO A 296 17.73 -16.39 -2.16
C PRO A 296 16.67 -16.87 -1.15
N TYR A 297 15.45 -16.34 -1.31
CA TYR A 297 14.26 -16.76 -0.58
C TYR A 297 13.25 -17.41 -1.52
N ARG A 298 12.29 -18.17 -0.97
CA ARG A 298 11.21 -18.78 -1.73
C ARG A 298 9.84 -18.49 -1.12
N VAL A 299 8.80 -18.65 -1.93
CA VAL A 299 7.40 -18.55 -1.50
C VAL A 299 7.12 -19.60 -0.43
N GLY A 300 6.65 -19.16 0.74
CA GLY A 300 6.45 -19.98 1.95
C GLY A 300 7.59 -19.91 2.97
N GLN A 301 8.74 -19.35 2.60
CA GLN A 301 9.90 -19.22 3.49
C GLN A 301 9.73 -18.04 4.45
N LEU A 302 10.12 -18.28 5.71
CA LEU A 302 10.21 -17.26 6.75
C LEU A 302 11.64 -16.73 6.81
N PHE A 303 11.79 -15.41 6.93
CA PHE A 303 13.07 -14.75 7.11
C PHE A 303 12.94 -13.54 8.04
N SER A 304 13.99 -13.26 8.79
CA SER A 304 14.04 -12.12 9.70
C SER A 304 14.78 -10.96 9.06
N TYR A 305 14.24 -9.75 9.20
CA TYR A 305 14.89 -8.51 8.77
C TYR A 305 14.51 -7.35 9.68
N ALA A 306 15.50 -6.55 10.08
CA ALA A 306 15.32 -5.39 10.97
C ALA A 306 14.53 -5.72 12.27
N GLY A 307 14.76 -6.91 12.85
CA GLY A 307 14.10 -7.35 14.08
C GLY A 307 12.65 -7.82 13.92
N LYS A 308 12.16 -7.95 12.68
CA LYS A 308 10.82 -8.46 12.36
C LYS A 308 10.91 -9.71 11.49
N ASP A 309 9.91 -10.58 11.61
CA ASP A 309 9.81 -11.80 10.81
C ASP A 309 8.81 -11.65 9.67
N PHE A 310 9.24 -12.06 8.47
CA PHE A 310 8.45 -11.97 7.25
C PHE A 310 8.30 -13.35 6.62
N VAL A 311 7.11 -13.62 6.11
CA VAL A 311 6.81 -14.78 5.27
C VAL A 311 6.50 -14.31 3.87
N ILE A 312 7.15 -14.91 2.87
CA ILE A 312 6.80 -14.67 1.47
C ILE A 312 5.51 -15.42 1.15
N ARG A 313 4.43 -14.69 0.88
CA ARG A 313 3.10 -15.26 0.58
C ARG A 313 2.93 -15.55 -0.90
N ASP A 314 3.31 -14.60 -1.73
CA ASP A 314 3.21 -14.70 -3.18
C ASP A 314 4.36 -13.90 -3.81
N ALA A 315 4.77 -14.30 -5.01
CA ALA A 315 5.87 -13.65 -5.71
C ALA A 315 5.67 -13.72 -7.22
N THR A 316 5.70 -12.55 -7.84
CA THR A 316 5.73 -12.35 -9.28
C THR A 316 6.93 -11.45 -9.64
N PRO A 317 7.33 -11.40 -10.92
CA PRO A 317 8.40 -10.50 -11.36
C PRO A 317 8.11 -9.02 -11.08
N SER A 318 6.82 -8.66 -10.96
CA SER A 318 6.37 -7.28 -10.74
C SER A 318 6.09 -6.93 -9.28
N LYS A 319 5.86 -7.93 -8.42
CA LYS A 319 5.57 -7.72 -7.00
C LYS A 319 5.86 -8.96 -6.16
N VAL A 320 6.33 -8.75 -4.94
CA VAL A 320 6.46 -9.80 -3.92
C VAL A 320 5.62 -9.40 -2.72
N SER A 321 4.67 -10.26 -2.33
CA SER A 321 3.85 -10.06 -1.14
C SER A 321 4.50 -10.74 0.06
N LEU A 322 4.81 -9.96 1.08
CA LEU A 322 5.30 -10.39 2.38
C LEU A 322 4.20 -10.25 3.42
N LYS A 323 4.15 -11.17 4.38
CA LYS A 323 3.32 -11.04 5.57
C LYS A 323 4.20 -10.98 6.80
N MET A 324 3.98 -9.98 7.64
CA MET A 324 4.64 -9.87 8.94
C MET A 324 4.10 -10.89 9.94
N GLN A 325 4.95 -11.35 10.84
CA GLN A 325 4.52 -12.01 12.07
C GLN A 325 4.98 -11.23 13.30
N PRO A 326 4.16 -11.11 14.37
CA PRO A 326 2.81 -11.66 14.54
C PRO A 326 1.67 -10.76 14.05
N GLU A 327 1.93 -9.47 13.76
CA GLU A 327 0.91 -8.44 13.46
C GLU A 327 0.09 -8.70 12.18
N GLY A 328 0.52 -9.63 11.32
CA GLY A 328 -0.26 -10.13 10.19
C GLY A 328 -0.43 -9.14 9.04
N GLU A 329 0.15 -7.94 9.12
CA GLU A 329 0.15 -6.94 8.06
C GLU A 329 0.83 -7.49 6.80
N GLU A 330 0.19 -7.27 5.65
CA GLU A 330 0.70 -7.68 4.35
C GLU A 330 1.35 -6.48 3.66
N VAL A 331 2.62 -6.65 3.25
CA VAL A 331 3.41 -5.64 2.57
C VAL A 331 3.81 -6.11 1.19
N GLN A 332 3.69 -5.21 0.23
CA GLN A 332 4.04 -5.47 -1.15
C GLN A 332 5.36 -4.79 -1.48
N ILE A 333 6.30 -5.58 -1.96
CA ILE A 333 7.60 -5.13 -2.44
C ILE A 333 7.57 -5.09 -3.96
N LEU A 334 8.05 -3.97 -4.51
CA LEU A 334 8.16 -3.74 -5.94
C LEU A 334 9.61 -3.96 -6.41
N PRO A 335 9.82 -4.25 -7.71
CA PRO A 335 11.16 -4.35 -8.27
C PRO A 335 11.90 -3.03 -8.14
N LYS A 336 13.24 -3.13 -8.06
CA LYS A 336 14.08 -1.94 -8.17
C LYS A 336 13.86 -1.34 -9.56
N THR A 337 13.34 -0.12 -9.61
CA THR A 337 13.22 0.62 -10.88
C THR A 337 14.65 0.78 -11.44
N PRO A 338 14.87 0.44 -12.72
CA PRO A 338 16.19 0.55 -13.35
C PRO A 338 16.70 1.99 -13.41
#